data_AF-A0A3D1AV44-F1
#
_entry.id   AF-A0A3D1AV44-F1
#
_cell.length_a   1.000
_cell.length_b   1.000
_cell.length_c   1.000
_cell.angle_alpha   90.00
_cell.angle_beta   90.00
_cell.angle_gamma   90.00
#
_symmetry.space_group_name_H-M   'P 1'
#
loop_
_entity.id
_entity.type
_entity.pdbx_description
1 polymer ?
#
loop_
_entity_poly.entity_id
_entity_poly.type
_entity_poly.pdbx_seq_one_letter_code
_entity_poly.pdbx_strand_id
1 'polypeptide(L)'
;MWDVLRDLETSNLDEKHKAMFRFVRKVNEDSPRTTPGDIEPLHAAGWDDEAIYFAITVCALFNFYNRWIDASGVHALSDEAHRAGGKRTAMHGYVRS
;
A
#
# COMPACT_ATOMS: atom_id res chain seq x y z
N MET A 1 2.16 -7.84 12.90
CA MET A 1 1.84 -6.65 12.08
C MET A 1 2.95 -5.61 12.11
N TRP A 2 3.48 -5.18 13.25
CA TRP A 2 4.59 -4.19 13.30
C TRP A 2 5.94 -4.72 12.80
N ASP A 3 6.11 -6.04 12.82
CA ASP A 3 7.27 -6.77 12.32
C ASP A 3 7.51 -6.53 10.82
N VAL A 4 6.46 -6.56 9.98
CA VAL A 4 6.59 -6.32 8.53
C VAL A 4 7.15 -4.93 8.19
N LEU A 5 6.86 -3.93 9.02
CA LEU A 5 7.34 -2.56 8.83
C LEU A 5 8.83 -2.41 9.17
N ARG A 6 9.36 -3.29 10.03
CA ARG A 6 10.79 -3.30 10.38
C ARG A 6 11.58 -4.13 9.39
N ASP A 7 11.11 -5.34 9.12
CA ASP A 7 11.74 -6.28 8.20
C ASP A 7 10.69 -7.27 7.68
N LEU A 8 10.47 -7.22 6.36
CA LEU A 8 9.56 -8.10 5.67
C LEU A 8 9.97 -9.58 5.81
N GLU A 9 11.27 -9.88 5.70
CA GLU A 9 11.77 -11.24 5.57
C GLU A 9 11.66 -12.02 6.88
N THR A 10 11.92 -11.35 8.00
CA THR A 10 11.82 -11.93 9.35
C THR A 10 10.43 -11.81 9.97
N SER A 11 9.46 -11.22 9.25
CA SER A 11 8.07 -11.12 9.73
C SER A 11 7.34 -12.48 9.73
N ASN A 12 6.28 -12.56 10.52
CA ASN A 12 5.41 -13.74 10.62
C ASN A 12 4.45 -13.94 9.44
N LEU A 13 4.60 -13.17 8.36
CA LEU A 13 3.82 -13.36 7.15
C LEU A 13 4.20 -14.67 6.46
N ASP A 14 3.23 -15.32 5.83
CA ASP A 14 3.52 -16.44 4.93
C ASP A 14 4.25 -15.96 3.65
N GLU A 15 4.84 -16.90 2.92
CA GLU A 15 5.57 -16.57 1.70
C GLU A 15 4.66 -15.98 0.60
N LYS A 16 3.37 -16.32 0.60
CA LYS A 16 2.42 -15.77 -0.38
C LYS A 16 2.32 -14.25 -0.23
N HIS A 17 2.18 -13.75 0.99
CA HIS A 17 2.14 -12.31 1.25
C HIS A 17 3.52 -11.66 1.08
N LYS A 18 4.61 -12.32 1.51
CA LYS A 18 5.97 -11.79 1.32
C LYS A 18 6.30 -11.61 -0.16
N ALA A 19 5.95 -12.56 -1.03
CA ALA A 19 6.13 -12.44 -2.48
C ALA A 19 5.42 -11.20 -3.05
N MET A 20 4.17 -10.95 -2.63
CA MET A 20 3.43 -9.74 -3.01
C MET A 20 4.13 -8.46 -2.56
N PHE A 21 4.61 -8.40 -1.32
CA PHE A 21 5.31 -7.20 -0.82
C PHE A 21 6.67 -6.97 -1.48
N ARG A 22 7.42 -8.03 -1.82
CA ARG A 22 8.66 -7.90 -2.61
C ARG A 22 8.37 -7.30 -4.00
N PHE A 23 7.32 -7.76 -4.66
CA PHE A 23 6.88 -7.20 -5.94
C PHE A 23 6.43 -5.73 -5.82
N VAL A 24 5.58 -5.41 -4.84
CA VAL A 24 5.13 -4.04 -4.59
C VAL A 24 6.30 -3.11 -4.28
N ARG A 25 7.33 -3.57 -3.55
CA ARG A 25 8.57 -2.81 -3.33
C ARG A 25 9.25 -2.48 -4.65
N LYS A 26 9.43 -3.45 -5.55
CA LYS A 26 10.00 -3.21 -6.88
C LYS A 26 9.16 -2.21 -7.68
N VAL A 27 7.84 -2.35 -7.71
CA VAL A 27 6.95 -1.40 -8.38
C VAL A 27 7.09 0.01 -7.79
N ASN A 28 7.29 0.13 -6.48
CA ASN A 28 7.44 1.42 -5.82
C ASN A 28 8.79 2.10 -6.14
N GLU A 29 9.86 1.32 -6.29
CA GLU A 29 11.23 1.83 -6.42
C GLU A 29 11.73 1.90 -7.87
N ASP A 30 11.31 0.96 -8.72
CA ASP A 30 11.84 0.75 -10.08
C ASP A 30 10.79 0.12 -11.02
N SER A 31 9.56 0.68 -11.03
CA SER A 31 8.48 0.19 -11.91
C SER A 31 8.85 0.07 -13.40
N PRO A 32 9.69 0.95 -14.00
CA PRO A 32 10.03 0.83 -15.43
C PRO A 32 10.78 -0.45 -15.78
N ARG A 33 11.39 -1.14 -14.81
CA ARG A 33 12.09 -2.42 -15.00
C ARG A 33 11.27 -3.62 -14.56
N THR A 34 9.97 -3.46 -14.37
CA THR A 34 9.06 -4.58 -14.09
C THR A 34 8.94 -5.45 -15.34
N THR A 35 9.06 -6.75 -15.16
CA THR A 35 9.03 -7.76 -16.22
C THR A 35 8.08 -8.89 -15.86
N PRO A 36 7.66 -9.74 -16.82
CA PRO A 36 6.87 -10.93 -16.51
C PRO A 36 7.51 -11.85 -15.46
N GLY A 37 8.85 -11.94 -15.42
CA GLY A 37 9.56 -12.74 -14.41
C GLY A 37 9.41 -12.24 -12.98
N ASP A 38 8.98 -10.99 -12.78
CA ASP A 38 8.63 -10.47 -11.44
C ASP A 38 7.23 -10.90 -11.00
N ILE A 39 6.37 -11.27 -11.95
CA ILE A 39 4.98 -11.69 -11.74
C ILE A 39 4.88 -13.21 -11.53
N GLU A 40 5.71 -13.99 -12.24
CA GLU A 40 5.75 -15.45 -12.14
C GLU A 40 5.79 -15.99 -10.70
N PRO A 41 6.60 -15.44 -9.76
CA PRO A 41 6.61 -15.90 -8.37
C PRO A 41 5.28 -15.65 -7.63
N LEU A 42 4.52 -14.61 -8.00
CA LEU A 42 3.21 -14.36 -7.39
C LEU A 42 2.18 -15.38 -7.84
N HIS A 43 2.17 -15.72 -9.14
CA HIS A 43 1.31 -16.78 -9.67
C HIS A 43 1.67 -18.13 -9.05
N ALA A 44 2.95 -18.45 -8.92
CA ALA A 44 3.41 -19.66 -8.24
C ALA A 44 2.98 -19.72 -6.76
N ALA A 45 2.86 -18.57 -6.10
CA ALA A 45 2.32 -18.45 -4.74
C ALA A 45 0.77 -18.44 -4.69
N GLY A 46 0.10 -18.54 -5.84
CA GLY A 46 -1.36 -18.61 -5.96
C GLY A 46 -2.08 -17.26 -5.90
N TRP A 47 -1.43 -16.16 -6.28
CA TRP A 47 -2.12 -14.92 -6.63
C TRP A 47 -2.64 -14.99 -8.06
N ASP A 48 -3.80 -14.40 -8.31
CA ASP A 48 -4.33 -14.17 -9.65
C ASP A 48 -3.99 -12.77 -10.14
N ASP A 49 -4.22 -12.54 -11.44
CA ASP A 49 -3.96 -11.26 -12.09
C ASP A 49 -4.79 -10.12 -11.48
N GLU A 50 -6.00 -10.40 -10.99
CA GLU A 50 -6.87 -9.41 -10.36
C GLU A 50 -6.25 -8.89 -9.06
N ALA A 51 -5.76 -9.77 -8.17
CA ALA A 51 -5.08 -9.38 -6.95
C ALA A 51 -3.79 -8.61 -7.24
N ILE A 52 -3.02 -9.02 -8.24
CA ILE A 52 -1.80 -8.32 -8.67
C ILE A 52 -2.15 -6.93 -9.19
N TYR A 53 -3.20 -6.81 -10.02
CA TYR A 53 -3.70 -5.54 -10.53
C TYR A 53 -4.12 -4.60 -9.40
N PHE A 54 -4.84 -5.10 -8.38
CA PHE A 54 -5.20 -4.28 -7.21
C PHE A 54 -3.98 -3.83 -6.41
N ALA A 55 -2.98 -4.69 -6.21
CA ALA A 55 -1.75 -4.32 -5.52
C ALA A 55 -0.98 -3.20 -6.25
N ILE A 56 -0.87 -3.31 -7.58
CA ILE A 56 -0.27 -2.26 -8.44
C ILE A 56 -1.06 -0.97 -8.33
N THR A 57 -2.40 -1.05 -8.39
CA THR A 57 -3.29 0.12 -8.34
C THR A 57 -3.14 0.88 -7.04
N VAL A 58 -3.16 0.18 -5.90
CA VAL A 58 -2.94 0.79 -4.58
C VAL A 58 -1.56 1.43 -4.50
N CYS A 59 -0.50 0.71 -4.90
CA CYS A 59 0.86 1.24 -4.92
C CYS A 59 0.97 2.53 -5.75
N ALA A 60 0.43 2.52 -6.97
CA ALA A 60 0.45 3.67 -7.87
C ALA A 60 -0.31 4.88 -7.32
N LEU A 61 -1.49 4.68 -6.71
CA LEU A 61 -2.27 5.76 -6.10
C LEU A 61 -1.53 6.40 -4.92
N PHE A 62 -0.92 5.62 -4.04
CA PHE A 62 -0.10 6.17 -2.96
C PHE A 62 1.12 6.93 -3.50
N ASN A 63 1.76 6.41 -4.55
CA ASN A 63 2.84 7.10 -5.23
C ASN A 63 2.42 8.47 -5.79
N PHE A 64 1.23 8.54 -6.39
CA PHE A 64 0.65 9.80 -6.84
C PHE A 64 0.36 10.74 -5.66
N TYR A 65 -0.36 10.27 -4.64
CA TYR A 65 -0.76 11.11 -3.52
C TYR A 65 0.42 11.64 -2.72
N ASN A 66 1.44 10.81 -2.45
CA ASN A 66 2.64 11.26 -1.74
C ASN A 66 3.27 12.46 -2.49
N ARG A 67 3.51 12.31 -3.80
CA ARG A 67 4.07 13.39 -4.63
C ARG A 67 3.17 14.62 -4.68
N TRP A 68 1.86 14.44 -4.80
CA TRP A 68 0.91 15.55 -4.87
C TRP A 68 0.80 16.31 -3.55
N ILE A 69 0.71 15.61 -2.42
CA ILE A 69 0.70 16.19 -1.06
C ILE A 69 1.99 16.97 -0.83
N ASP A 70 3.14 16.34 -1.06
CA ASP A 70 4.45 16.94 -0.86
C ASP A 70 4.65 18.21 -1.71
N ALA A 71 4.20 18.20 -2.97
CA ALA A 71 4.34 19.32 -3.89
C ALA A 71 3.31 20.44 -3.67
N SER A 72 2.10 20.12 -3.21
CA SER A 72 1.02 21.10 -3.03
C SER A 72 1.06 21.82 -1.69
N GLY A 73 1.85 21.34 -0.72
CA GLY A 73 1.88 21.89 0.64
C GLY A 73 0.63 21.54 1.45
N VAL A 74 -0.18 20.57 0.98
CA VAL A 74 -1.28 20.02 1.78
C VAL A 74 -0.66 19.26 2.96
N HIS A 75 -0.87 19.74 4.17
CA HIS A 75 -0.34 19.09 5.36
C HIS A 75 -1.29 17.99 5.86
N ALA A 76 -0.71 16.95 6.46
CA ALA A 76 -1.48 15.99 7.23
C ALA A 76 -2.31 16.73 8.30
N LEU A 77 -3.53 16.25 8.54
CA LEU A 77 -4.32 16.71 9.67
C LEU A 77 -3.49 16.53 10.95
N SER A 78 -3.55 17.51 11.86
CA SER A 78 -2.96 17.35 13.18
C SER A 78 -3.52 16.09 13.87
N ASP A 79 -2.75 15.47 14.75
CA ASP A 79 -3.18 14.26 15.48
C ASP A 79 -4.54 14.44 16.16
N GLU A 80 -4.82 15.65 16.66
CA GLU A 80 -6.10 15.99 17.26
C GLU A 80 -7.23 16.05 16.23
N ALA A 81 -7.00 16.68 15.08
CA ALA A 81 -7.97 16.69 13.99
C ALA A 81 -8.22 15.29 13.42
N HIS A 82 -7.19 14.43 13.39
CA HIS A 82 -7.29 13.02 13.00
C HIS A 82 -8.15 12.22 13.99
N ARG A 83 -7.90 12.36 15.31
CA ARG A 83 -8.71 11.73 16.36
C ARG A 83 -10.16 12.19 16.34
N ALA A 84 -10.39 13.50 16.19
CA ALA A 84 -11.74 14.07 16.12
C ALA A 84 -12.47 13.61 14.85
N GLY A 85 -11.77 13.53 13.71
CA GLY A 85 -12.28 12.98 12.46
C GLY A 85 -12.69 11.52 12.60
N GLY A 86 -11.84 10.69 13.19
CA GLY A 86 -12.14 9.27 13.43
C GLY A 86 -13.39 9.06 14.29
N LYS A 87 -13.53 9.83 15.39
CA LYS A 87 -14.76 9.79 16.22
C LYS A 87 -16.00 10.19 15.45
N ARG A 88 -15.91 11.23 14.61
CA ARG A 88 -17.05 11.67 13.77
C ARG A 88 -17.44 10.58 12.78
N THR A 89 -16.47 9.99 12.08
CA THR A 89 -16.73 8.92 11.09
C THR A 89 -17.31 7.67 11.73
N ALA A 90 -16.85 7.29 12.92
CA ALA A 90 -17.43 6.17 13.64
C ALA A 90 -18.91 6.39 14.01
N MET A 91 -19.28 7.64 14.33
CA MET A 91 -20.63 7.99 14.78
C MET A 91 -21.60 8.31 13.63
N HIS A 92 -21.11 8.88 12.52
CA HIS A 92 -21.95 9.46 11.46
C HIS A 92 -21.63 8.88 10.06
N GLY A 93 -20.68 7.96 9.95
CA GLY A 93 -20.19 7.46 8.67
C GLY A 93 -19.37 8.49 7.89
N TYR A 94 -19.26 8.30 6.58
CA TYR A 94 -18.50 9.20 5.69
C TYR A 94 -19.28 10.43 5.23
N VAL A 95 -20.58 10.53 5.56
CA VAL A 95 -21.42 11.67 5.19
C VAL A 95 -21.04 12.85 6.08
N ARG A 96 -20.48 13.90 5.47
CA ARG A 96 -20.22 15.17 6.13
C ARG A 96 -21.45 16.07 5.93
N SER A 97 -22.42 15.99 6.85
CA SER A 97 -23.47 17.01 7.01
C SER A 97 -23.05 18.09 7.97
#